data_AF-A0A3D5S2M7-F1
#
_entry.id   AF-A0A3D5S2M7-F1
#
_cell.length_a   1.000
_cell.length_b   1.000
_cell.length_c   1.000
_cell.angle_alpha   90.00
_cell.angle_beta   90.00
_cell.angle_gamma   90.00
#
_symmetry.space_group_name_H-M   'P 1'
#
loop_
_entity.id
_entity.type
_entity.pdbx_description
1 polymer ?
#
loop_
_entity_poly.entity_id
_entity_poly.type
_entity_poly.pdbx_seq_one_letter_code
_entity_poly.pdbx_strand_id
1 'polypeptide(L)'
;HGGRQLDAGNSTIKPLKYIAEKYRDKLTVMMDSGIRSGPDIARSLASGADFTFLGRTFMYSVAALGARGGDHAISLLKTQL
;
A
#
# COMPACT_ATOMS: atom_id res chain seq x y z
N HIS A 1 7.84 5.33 -0.06
CA HIS A 1 9.26 5.15 0.37
C HIS A 1 9.47 4.35 1.66
N GLY A 2 8.42 3.99 2.39
CA GLY A 2 8.51 3.06 3.52
C GLY A 2 9.37 3.53 4.69
N GLY A 3 9.45 4.84 4.95
CA GLY A 3 10.20 5.44 6.06
C GLY A 3 11.72 5.46 5.86
N ARG A 4 12.21 5.36 4.61
CA ARG A 4 13.65 5.23 4.31
C ARG A 4 14.34 6.53 3.89
N GLN A 5 13.64 7.66 3.92
CA GLN A 5 14.15 8.93 3.37
C GLN A 5 14.16 10.00 4.47
N LEU A 6 13.00 10.59 4.78
CA LEU A 6 12.85 11.49 5.92
C LEU A 6 12.10 10.76 7.04
N ASP A 7 12.74 10.59 8.18
CA ASP A 7 12.19 9.83 9.32
C ASP A 7 11.10 10.61 10.07
N ALA A 8 11.35 11.90 10.34
CA ALA A 8 10.43 12.79 11.06
C ALA A 8 9.23 13.30 10.23
N GLY A 9 8.81 12.55 9.21
CA GLY A 9 7.65 12.86 8.37
C GLY A 9 6.34 12.30 8.90
N ASN A 10 5.21 12.73 8.32
CA ASN A 10 3.92 12.09 8.59
C ASN A 10 3.91 10.64 8.07
N SER A 11 3.12 9.78 8.71
CA SER A 11 2.73 8.50 8.10
C SER A 11 2.00 8.75 6.78
N THR A 12 2.22 7.89 5.78
CA THR A 12 1.73 8.14 4.42
C THR A 12 0.21 8.18 4.31
N ILE A 13 -0.52 7.49 5.20
CA ILE A 13 -1.99 7.48 5.20
C ILE A 13 -2.60 8.84 5.60
N LYS A 14 -1.91 9.61 6.44
CA LYS A 14 -2.42 10.86 6.99
C LYS A 14 -2.63 11.95 5.92
N PRO A 15 -1.64 12.27 5.06
CA PRO A 15 -1.85 13.24 3.98
C PRO A 15 -2.74 12.71 2.85
N LEU A 16 -2.94 11.38 2.72
CA LEU A 16 -3.72 10.80 1.62
C LEU A 16 -5.13 11.39 1.55
N LYS A 17 -5.85 11.50 2.68
CA LYS A 17 -7.23 12.01 2.69
C LYS A 17 -7.34 13.40 2.07
N TYR A 18 -6.46 14.31 2.47
CA TYR A 18 -6.41 15.68 1.93
C TYR A 18 -6.05 15.70 0.43
N ILE A 19 -5.07 14.87 0.02
CA ILE A 19 -4.65 14.79 -1.38
C ILE A 19 -5.78 14.24 -2.25
N ALA A 20 -6.44 13.17 -1.80
CA ALA A 20 -7.55 12.55 -2.52
C ALA A 20 -8.73 13.51 -2.67
N GLU A 21 -9.16 14.17 -1.60
CA GLU A 21 -10.24 15.17 -1.65
C GLU A 21 -9.95 16.29 -2.66
N LYS A 22 -8.69 16.73 -2.76
CA LYS A 22 -8.31 17.85 -3.62
C LYS A 22 -8.13 17.47 -5.10
N TYR A 23 -7.77 16.22 -5.39
CA TYR A 23 -7.28 15.83 -6.72
C TYR A 23 -7.96 14.63 -7.36
N ARG A 24 -8.87 13.92 -6.67
CA ARG A 24 -9.53 12.71 -7.19
C ARG A 24 -10.21 12.88 -8.56
N ASP A 25 -10.73 14.06 -8.86
CA ASP A 25 -11.41 14.32 -10.14
C ASP A 25 -10.45 14.81 -11.24
N LYS A 26 -9.15 14.91 -10.94
CA LYS A 26 -8.12 15.46 -11.84
C LYS A 26 -7.06 14.43 -12.22
N LEU A 27 -6.81 13.46 -11.36
CA LEU A 27 -5.74 12.48 -11.52
C LEU A 27 -6.00 11.25 -10.64
N THR A 28 -5.41 10.12 -11.04
CA THR A 28 -5.37 8.90 -10.24
C THR A 28 -4.44 9.08 -9.05
N VAL A 29 -4.93 8.82 -7.85
CA VAL A 29 -4.19 8.91 -6.59
C VAL A 29 -3.79 7.50 -6.16
N MET A 30 -2.49 7.22 -6.15
CA MET A 30 -1.95 5.94 -5.68
C MET A 30 -1.10 6.12 -4.42
N MET A 31 -1.03 5.08 -3.59
CA MET A 31 -0.33 5.13 -2.29
C MET A 31 0.61 3.93 -2.09
N ASP A 32 1.72 4.13 -1.38
CA ASP A 32 2.54 3.03 -0.82
C ASP A 32 2.80 3.26 0.68
N SER A 33 3.71 2.47 1.27
CA SER A 33 4.29 2.67 2.62
C SER A 33 3.40 2.24 3.79
N GLY A 34 3.66 1.04 4.30
CA GLY A 34 3.12 0.56 5.58
C GLY A 34 2.01 -0.48 5.47
N ILE A 35 1.50 -0.77 4.27
CA ILE A 35 0.45 -1.77 4.03
C ILE A 35 0.98 -3.20 4.26
N ARG A 36 0.26 -3.98 5.08
CA ARG A 36 0.64 -5.36 5.45
C ARG A 36 -0.48 -6.39 5.31
N SER A 37 -1.73 -5.97 5.22
CA SER A 37 -2.89 -6.86 5.23
C SER A 37 -4.00 -6.38 4.29
N GLY A 38 -4.95 -7.25 3.98
CA GLY A 38 -6.18 -6.90 3.26
C GLY A 38 -6.94 -5.71 3.89
N PRO A 39 -7.17 -5.69 5.22
CA PRO A 39 -7.77 -4.53 5.88
C PRO A 39 -6.98 -3.23 5.71
N ASP A 40 -5.65 -3.26 5.63
CA ASP A 40 -4.86 -2.05 5.35
C ASP A 40 -5.07 -1.56 3.91
N ILE A 41 -5.20 -2.49 2.96
CA ILE A 41 -5.57 -2.18 1.57
C ILE A 41 -6.96 -1.54 1.55
N ALA A 42 -7.95 -2.15 2.18
CA ALA A 42 -9.31 -1.60 2.26
C ALA A 42 -9.34 -0.19 2.86
N ARG A 43 -8.60 0.05 3.96
CA ARG A 43 -8.48 1.37 4.59
C ARG A 43 -7.79 2.40 3.70
N SER A 44 -6.79 1.98 2.93
CA SER A 44 -6.10 2.85 1.96
C SER A 44 -7.06 3.29 0.84
N LEU A 45 -7.81 2.34 0.28
CA LEU A 45 -8.82 2.63 -0.75
C LEU A 45 -9.95 3.51 -0.21
N ALA A 46 -10.48 3.18 0.97
CA ALA A 46 -11.52 3.97 1.64
C ALA A 46 -11.02 5.38 2.04
N SER A 47 -9.71 5.59 2.15
CA SER A 47 -9.10 6.90 2.40
C SER A 47 -8.86 7.70 1.12
N GLY A 48 -9.27 7.20 -0.04
CA GLY A 48 -9.27 7.91 -1.31
C GLY A 48 -8.11 7.56 -2.26
N ALA A 49 -7.38 6.47 -2.01
CA ALA A 49 -6.47 5.93 -3.02
C ALA A 49 -7.25 5.10 -4.05
N ASP A 50 -6.92 5.24 -5.32
CA ASP A 50 -7.41 4.38 -6.41
C ASP A 50 -6.63 3.06 -6.48
N PHE A 51 -5.38 3.07 -5.99
CA PHE A 51 -4.52 1.89 -5.96
C PHE A 51 -3.50 1.97 -4.82
N THR A 52 -3.06 0.81 -4.31
CA THR A 52 -2.05 0.74 -3.26
C THR A 52 -0.91 -0.23 -3.61
N PHE A 53 0.33 0.19 -3.33
CA PHE A 53 1.54 -0.58 -3.59
C PHE A 53 2.10 -1.18 -2.30
N LEU A 54 2.62 -2.41 -2.42
CA LEU A 54 3.32 -3.09 -1.34
C LEU A 54 4.75 -3.42 -1.81
N GLY A 55 5.75 -2.91 -1.09
CA GLY A 55 7.15 -3.22 -1.36
C GLY A 55 7.63 -4.43 -0.55
N ARG A 56 8.00 -4.18 0.72
CA ARG A 56 8.58 -5.18 1.63
C ARG A 56 7.77 -6.47 1.75
N THR A 57 6.43 -6.41 1.68
CA THR A 57 5.57 -7.60 1.75
C THR A 57 5.90 -8.59 0.63
N PHE A 58 5.92 -8.14 -0.63
CA PHE A 58 6.31 -8.99 -1.76
C PHE A 58 7.78 -9.43 -1.70
N MET A 59 8.67 -8.52 -1.30
CA MET A 59 10.09 -8.83 -1.13
C MET A 59 10.31 -9.99 -0.14
N TYR A 60 9.64 -9.95 1.02
CA TYR A 60 9.75 -11.00 2.02
C TYR A 60 9.15 -12.32 1.54
N SER A 61 8.01 -12.28 0.84
CA SER A 61 7.41 -13.50 0.29
C SER A 61 8.29 -14.16 -0.77
N VAL A 62 8.95 -13.37 -1.64
CA VAL A 62 9.92 -13.90 -2.62
C VAL A 62 11.16 -14.45 -1.91
N ALA A 63 11.66 -13.78 -0.88
CA ALA A 63 12.79 -14.30 -0.09
C ALA A 63 12.47 -15.65 0.59
N ALA A 64 11.22 -15.84 1.02
CA ALA A 64 10.78 -17.07 1.71
C ALA A 64 10.39 -18.21 0.76
N LEU A 65 9.78 -17.90 -0.40
CA LEU A 65 9.13 -18.89 -1.28
C LEU A 65 9.67 -18.88 -2.73
N GLY A 66 10.72 -18.10 -3.00
CA GLY A 66 11.31 -17.95 -4.32
C GLY A 66 10.32 -17.38 -5.34
N ALA A 67 10.34 -17.91 -6.56
CA ALA A 67 9.49 -17.45 -7.67
C ALA A 67 7.99 -17.47 -7.37
N ARG A 68 7.54 -18.37 -6.48
CA ARG A 68 6.13 -18.49 -6.06
C ARG A 68 5.71 -17.46 -5.02
N GLY A 69 6.65 -16.73 -4.45
CA GLY A 69 6.39 -15.81 -3.33
C GLY A 69 5.48 -14.65 -3.72
N GLY A 70 5.62 -14.14 -4.94
CA GLY A 70 4.76 -13.07 -5.44
C GLY A 70 3.29 -13.51 -5.49
N ASP A 71 3.03 -14.66 -6.13
CA ASP A 71 1.68 -15.22 -6.27
C ASP A 71 1.05 -15.56 -4.91
N HIS A 72 1.86 -16.14 -4.00
CA HIS A 72 1.39 -16.44 -2.65
C HIS A 72 0.97 -15.17 -1.90
N ALA A 73 1.80 -14.12 -1.94
CA ALA A 73 1.51 -12.85 -1.26
C ALA A 73 0.21 -12.22 -1.78
N ILE A 74 0.05 -12.09 -3.10
CA ILE A 74 -1.14 -11.47 -3.68
C ILE A 74 -2.39 -12.32 -3.44
N SER A 75 -2.28 -13.65 -3.45
CA SER A 75 -3.39 -14.54 -3.12
C SER A 75 -3.87 -14.31 -1.69
N LEU A 76 -2.95 -14.27 -0.72
CA LEU A 76 -3.29 -14.07 0.68
C LEU A 76 -3.91 -12.68 0.94
N LEU A 77 -3.33 -11.64 0.33
CA LEU A 77 -3.85 -10.27 0.46
C LEU A 77 -5.26 -10.14 -0.12
N LYS A 78 -5.55 -10.83 -1.23
CA LYS A 78 -6.90 -10.90 -1.81
C LYS A 78 -7.88 -11.68 -0.94
N THR A 79 -7.46 -12.76 -0.29
CA THR A 79 -8.33 -13.51 0.65
C THR A 79 -8.71 -12.67 1.87
N GLN A 80 -7.84 -11.77 2.30
CA GLN A 80 -8.07 -10.89 3.46
C GLN A 80 -8.91 -9.65 3.15
N LEU A 81 -9.06 -9.30 1.88
CA LEU A 81 -9.77 -8.10 1.42
C LEU A 81 -11.27 -8.38 1.32
#